data_AF-A0A1T4T0C5-F1
#
_entry.id   AF-A0A1T4T0C5-F1
#
_cell.length_a   1.000
_cell.length_b   1.000
_cell.length_c   1.000
_cell.angle_alpha   90.00
_cell.angle_beta   90.00
_cell.angle_gamma   90.00
#
_symmetry.space_group_name_H-M   'P 1'
#
loop_
_entity.id
_entity.type
_entity.pdbx_description
1 polymer ?
#
loop_
_entity_poly.entity_id
_entity_poly.type
_entity_poly.pdbx_seq_one_letter_code
_entity_poly.pdbx_strand_id
1 'polypeptide(L)'
;MFYIFRIIIILSAFFSWYAAASTTRTTAHTIVHHSRIYRHYIHKKRQQHTLYHKHYLRKSYHRTTLQERRHVRLVKRKIFHAYYGWKGTPYHFGGSSHRGIDCSAFVMKMYRQVFHRDLPRTTLGQVKLGRRIRRGQARLGDLVFFKTGRNERHVGIYLSNGDFMNSASSRGVSISNLHHIFWKRHFWQIRRLVTI
;
A
#
# COMPACT_ATOMS: atom_id res chain seq x y z
N MET A 1 17.42 -81.42 -54.82
CA MET A 1 17.66 -79.96 -54.95
C MET A 1 16.60 -79.07 -54.26
N PHE A 2 15.80 -79.59 -53.30
CA PHE A 2 14.68 -78.85 -52.66
C PHE A 2 14.86 -78.54 -51.15
N TYR A 3 15.92 -79.04 -50.49
CA TYR A 3 16.14 -78.84 -49.05
C TYR A 3 16.84 -77.52 -48.69
N ILE A 4 17.71 -77.00 -49.57
CA ILE A 4 18.49 -75.77 -49.31
C ILE A 4 17.59 -74.51 -49.39
N PHE A 5 16.55 -74.52 -50.24
CA PHE A 5 15.63 -73.39 -50.38
C PHE A 5 14.72 -73.16 -49.16
N ARG A 6 14.41 -74.19 -48.36
CA ARG A 6 13.57 -74.05 -47.15
C ARG A 6 14.30 -73.43 -45.95
N ILE A 7 15.62 -73.63 -45.84
CA ILE A 7 16.43 -73.10 -44.72
C ILE A 7 16.66 -71.58 -44.87
N ILE A 8 16.83 -71.10 -46.11
CA ILE A 8 17.05 -69.68 -46.40
C ILE A 8 15.82 -68.81 -46.06
N ILE A 9 14.61 -69.35 -46.27
CA ILE A 9 13.35 -68.64 -45.95
C ILE A 9 13.13 -68.53 -44.43
N ILE A 10 13.51 -69.55 -43.65
CA ILE A 10 13.35 -69.52 -42.19
C ILE A 10 14.38 -68.58 -41.53
N LEU A 11 15.63 -68.57 -42.00
CA LEU A 11 16.68 -67.67 -41.49
C LEU A 11 16.40 -66.20 -41.82
N SER A 12 15.85 -65.90 -43.00
CA SER A 12 15.47 -64.52 -43.38
C SER A 12 14.28 -63.99 -42.57
N ALA A 13 13.29 -64.82 -42.26
CA ALA A 13 12.20 -64.46 -41.37
C ALA A 13 12.66 -64.18 -39.93
N PHE A 14 13.63 -64.96 -39.41
CA PHE A 14 14.20 -64.76 -38.07
C PHE A 14 15.05 -63.48 -37.98
N PHE A 15 15.86 -63.19 -39.02
CA PHE A 15 16.67 -61.98 -39.05
C PHE A 15 15.81 -60.71 -39.14
N SER A 16 14.70 -60.76 -39.88
CA SER A 16 13.76 -59.65 -39.99
C SER A 16 13.00 -59.38 -38.69
N TRP A 17 12.63 -60.42 -37.93
CA TRP A 17 11.99 -60.26 -36.61
C TRP A 17 12.97 -59.73 -35.56
N TYR A 18 14.21 -60.24 -35.55
CA TYR A 18 15.25 -59.76 -34.62
C TYR A 18 15.63 -58.29 -34.88
N ALA A 19 15.66 -57.86 -36.15
CA ALA A 19 15.84 -56.47 -36.53
C ALA A 19 14.66 -55.58 -36.07
N ALA A 20 13.41 -56.03 -36.22
CA ALA A 20 12.24 -55.28 -35.77
C ALA A 20 12.15 -55.17 -34.22
N ALA A 21 12.48 -56.24 -33.49
CA ALA A 21 12.47 -56.27 -32.02
C ALA A 21 13.61 -55.45 -31.38
N SER A 22 14.79 -55.42 -32.01
CA SER A 22 15.92 -54.58 -31.58
C SER A 22 15.66 -53.09 -31.88
N THR A 23 15.01 -52.79 -33.00
CA THR A 23 14.64 -51.41 -33.37
C THR A 23 13.57 -50.83 -32.44
N THR A 24 12.57 -51.63 -32.02
CA THR A 24 11.49 -51.22 -31.10
C THR A 24 11.97 -50.96 -29.66
N ARG A 25 12.88 -51.77 -29.12
CA ARG A 25 13.49 -51.51 -27.79
C ARG A 25 14.33 -50.23 -27.77
N THR A 26 15.12 -50.02 -28.81
CA THR A 26 16.02 -48.86 -28.89
C THR A 26 15.22 -47.56 -29.07
N THR A 27 14.23 -47.57 -29.98
CA THR A 27 13.32 -46.42 -30.17
C THR A 27 12.50 -46.11 -28.92
N ALA A 28 11.95 -47.12 -28.22
CA ALA A 28 11.23 -46.90 -26.96
C ALA A 28 12.12 -46.28 -25.87
N HIS A 29 13.37 -46.74 -25.72
CA HIS A 29 14.33 -46.16 -24.77
C HIS A 29 14.69 -44.71 -25.12
N THR A 30 14.94 -44.42 -26.40
CA THR A 30 15.29 -43.06 -26.85
C THR A 30 14.11 -42.09 -26.69
N ILE A 31 12.87 -42.52 -26.98
CA ILE A 31 11.65 -41.72 -26.78
C ILE A 31 11.43 -41.40 -25.30
N VAL A 32 11.58 -42.38 -24.41
CA VAL A 32 11.45 -42.17 -22.95
C VAL A 32 12.54 -41.21 -22.45
N HIS A 33 13.79 -41.34 -22.92
CA HIS A 33 14.90 -40.48 -22.53
C HIS A 33 14.73 -39.04 -23.04
N HIS A 34 14.32 -38.85 -24.30
CA HIS A 34 13.97 -37.54 -24.85
C HIS A 34 12.79 -36.91 -24.09
N SER A 35 11.78 -37.69 -23.71
CA SER A 35 10.65 -37.19 -22.91
C SER A 35 11.08 -36.73 -21.51
N ARG A 36 12.11 -37.36 -20.91
CA ARG A 36 12.67 -36.99 -19.61
C ARG A 36 13.49 -35.71 -19.70
N ILE A 37 14.36 -35.60 -20.71
CA ILE A 37 15.17 -34.39 -20.96
C ILE A 37 14.25 -33.21 -21.27
N TYR A 38 13.25 -33.40 -22.13
CA TYR A 38 12.29 -32.37 -22.47
C TYR A 38 11.45 -31.94 -21.26
N ARG A 39 10.94 -32.89 -20.45
CA ARG A 39 10.24 -32.57 -19.19
C ARG A 39 11.14 -31.82 -18.21
N HIS A 40 12.40 -32.22 -18.05
CA HIS A 40 13.36 -31.53 -17.19
C HIS A 40 13.64 -30.10 -17.68
N TYR A 41 13.84 -29.90 -18.98
CA TYR A 41 14.03 -28.59 -19.59
C TYR A 41 12.83 -27.67 -19.36
N ILE A 42 11.60 -28.15 -19.63
CA ILE A 42 10.37 -27.37 -19.41
C ILE A 42 10.20 -27.02 -17.92
N HIS A 43 10.50 -27.96 -17.01
CA HIS A 43 10.40 -27.72 -15.57
C HIS A 43 11.43 -26.68 -15.09
N LYS A 44 12.67 -26.76 -15.56
CA LYS A 44 13.75 -25.81 -15.24
C LYS A 44 13.45 -24.41 -15.77
N LYS A 45 12.96 -24.31 -17.02
CA LYS A 45 12.53 -23.03 -17.63
C LYS A 45 11.36 -22.39 -16.87
N ARG A 46 10.39 -23.21 -16.41
CA ARG A 46 9.25 -22.74 -15.60
C ARG A 46 9.68 -22.23 -14.23
N GLN A 47 10.65 -22.89 -13.58
CA GLN A 47 11.23 -22.44 -12.31
C GLN A 47 12.04 -21.15 -12.46
N GLN A 48 12.84 -21.03 -13.52
CA GLN A 48 13.62 -19.82 -13.79
C GLN A 48 12.70 -18.61 -14.06
N HIS A 49 11.63 -18.82 -14.83
CA HIS A 49 10.63 -17.78 -15.08
C HIS A 49 9.88 -17.35 -13.81
N THR A 50 9.51 -18.29 -12.94
CA THR A 50 8.86 -17.96 -11.65
C THR A 50 9.79 -17.23 -10.69
N LEU A 51 11.07 -17.61 -10.62
CA LEU A 51 12.08 -16.91 -9.80
C LEU A 51 12.33 -15.49 -10.32
N TYR A 52 12.46 -15.31 -11.64
CA TYR A 52 12.61 -14.01 -12.26
C TYR A 52 11.39 -13.11 -11.98
N HIS A 53 10.18 -13.62 -12.19
CA HIS A 53 8.95 -12.88 -11.93
C HIS A 53 8.81 -12.51 -10.45
N LYS A 54 9.11 -13.43 -9.53
CA LYS A 54 9.11 -13.17 -8.08
C LYS A 54 10.13 -12.10 -7.68
N HIS A 55 11.32 -12.11 -8.27
CA HIS A 55 12.34 -11.09 -8.06
C HIS A 55 11.89 -9.72 -8.60
N TYR A 56 11.31 -9.68 -9.80
CA TYR A 56 10.81 -8.45 -10.42
C TYR A 56 9.68 -7.82 -9.61
N LEU A 57 8.70 -8.62 -9.18
CA LEU A 57 7.61 -8.18 -8.31
C LEU A 57 8.14 -7.66 -6.96
N ARG A 58 9.10 -8.37 -6.34
CA ARG A 58 9.73 -7.94 -5.08
C ARG A 58 10.49 -6.62 -5.24
N LYS A 59 11.22 -6.43 -6.34
CA LYS A 59 11.96 -5.18 -6.63
C LYS A 59 11.01 -4.02 -6.93
N SER A 60 9.93 -4.26 -7.67
CA SER A 60 8.88 -3.27 -7.95
C SER A 60 8.17 -2.84 -6.67
N TYR A 61 7.75 -3.80 -5.84
CA TYR A 61 7.14 -3.54 -4.53
C TYR A 61 8.07 -2.79 -3.57
N HIS A 62 9.37 -3.13 -3.54
CA HIS A 62 10.32 -2.37 -2.73
C HIS A 62 10.53 -0.94 -3.23
N ARG A 63 10.49 -0.73 -4.55
CA ARG A 63 10.61 0.61 -5.14
C ARG A 63 9.38 1.48 -4.82
N THR A 64 8.17 0.92 -4.90
CA THR A 64 6.93 1.62 -4.54
C THR A 64 6.87 1.94 -3.05
N THR A 65 7.24 1.00 -2.18
CA THR A 65 7.27 1.25 -0.72
C THR A 65 8.30 2.31 -0.30
N LEU A 66 9.46 2.39 -0.97
CA LEU A 66 10.44 3.46 -0.73
C LEU A 66 9.94 4.83 -1.21
N GLN A 67 9.29 4.88 -2.38
CA GLN A 67 8.71 6.11 -2.92
C GLN A 67 7.57 6.62 -2.03
N GLU A 68 6.68 5.73 -1.58
CA GLU A 68 5.60 6.04 -0.65
C GLU A 68 6.15 6.58 0.68
N ARG A 69 7.16 5.91 1.26
CA ARG A 69 7.84 6.40 2.48
C ARG A 69 8.47 7.79 2.29
N ARG A 70 9.07 8.06 1.12
CA ARG A 70 9.61 9.39 0.78
C ARG A 70 8.50 10.42 0.67
N HIS A 71 7.39 10.08 0.02
CA HIS A 71 6.24 10.97 -0.13
C HIS A 71 5.63 11.32 1.24
N VAL A 72 5.34 10.33 2.08
CA VAL A 72 4.85 10.53 3.45
C VAL A 72 5.81 11.42 4.26
N ARG A 73 7.12 11.21 4.14
CA ARG A 73 8.14 12.05 4.80
C ARG A 73 8.10 13.49 4.30
N LEU A 74 7.97 13.71 2.99
CA LEU A 74 7.88 15.05 2.40
C LEU A 74 6.63 15.78 2.85
N VAL A 75 5.48 15.10 2.84
CA VAL A 75 4.21 15.68 3.31
C VAL A 75 4.29 15.99 4.80
N LYS A 76 4.85 15.10 5.63
CA LYS A 76 5.12 15.38 7.05
C LYS A 76 5.97 16.64 7.21
N ARG A 77 7.05 16.79 6.44
CA ARG A 77 7.88 18.01 6.48
C ARG A 77 7.09 19.26 6.12
N LYS A 78 6.27 19.22 5.07
CA LYS A 78 5.41 20.36 4.68
C LYS A 78 4.42 20.74 5.78
N ILE A 79 3.77 19.74 6.40
CA ILE A 79 2.85 19.95 7.53
C ILE A 79 3.57 20.65 8.68
N PHE A 80 4.72 20.16 9.12
CA PHE A 80 5.44 20.76 10.24
C PHE A 80 6.00 22.15 9.89
N HIS A 81 6.49 22.36 8.68
CA HIS A 81 6.94 23.67 8.22
C HIS A 81 5.81 24.71 8.27
N ALA A 82 4.63 24.38 7.74
CA ALA A 82 3.46 25.25 7.84
C ALA A 82 3.04 25.47 9.31
N TYR A 83 3.02 24.42 10.13
CA TYR A 83 2.67 24.51 11.55
C TYR A 83 3.58 25.48 12.31
N TYR A 84 4.90 25.46 12.08
CA TYR A 84 5.83 26.35 12.79
C TYR A 84 5.59 27.83 12.46
N GLY A 85 5.05 28.16 11.28
CA GLY A 85 4.62 29.52 10.98
C GLY A 85 3.43 29.99 11.83
N TRP A 86 2.59 29.06 12.31
CA TRP A 86 1.41 29.36 13.11
C TRP A 86 1.57 29.10 14.61
N LYS A 87 2.52 28.25 15.01
CA LYS A 87 2.73 27.81 16.40
C LYS A 87 2.74 29.00 17.36
N GLY A 88 1.96 28.90 18.43
CA GLY A 88 1.85 29.95 19.45
C GLY A 88 0.93 31.11 19.10
N THR A 89 0.35 31.15 17.89
CA THR A 89 -0.70 32.13 17.54
C THR A 89 -1.86 31.98 18.54
N PRO A 90 -2.31 33.06 19.22
CA PRO A 90 -3.40 32.98 20.18
C PRO A 90 -4.70 32.48 19.56
N TYR A 91 -5.55 31.88 20.38
CA TYR A 91 -6.91 31.57 19.95
C TYR A 91 -7.75 32.84 19.91
N HIS A 92 -8.52 33.02 18.84
CA HIS A 92 -9.55 34.04 18.75
C HIS A 92 -10.74 33.48 17.99
N PHE A 93 -11.94 33.47 18.61
CA PHE A 93 -13.15 32.98 17.96
C PHE A 93 -13.45 33.79 16.69
N GLY A 94 -13.66 33.12 15.56
CA GLY A 94 -13.82 33.80 14.27
C GLY A 94 -12.51 34.34 13.67
N GLY A 95 -11.41 34.32 14.40
CA GLY A 95 -10.09 34.81 13.97
C GLY A 95 -9.50 33.96 12.85
N SER A 96 -8.67 34.58 12.00
CA SER A 96 -8.01 33.94 10.85
C SER A 96 -6.61 34.47 10.54
N SER A 97 -5.97 35.13 11.51
CA SER A 97 -4.66 35.80 11.35
C SER A 97 -3.66 35.40 12.45
N HIS A 98 -2.42 35.85 12.34
CA HIS A 98 -1.39 35.64 13.37
C HIS A 98 -1.64 36.41 14.68
N ARG A 99 -2.59 37.37 14.70
CA ARG A 99 -3.03 38.00 15.96
C ARG A 99 -4.05 37.15 16.71
N GLY A 100 -4.65 36.17 16.04
CA GLY A 100 -5.70 35.36 16.60
C GLY A 100 -6.36 34.47 15.54
N ILE A 101 -6.45 33.16 15.83
CA ILE A 101 -7.04 32.18 14.92
C ILE A 101 -7.86 31.12 15.64
N ASP A 102 -9.05 30.78 15.14
CA ASP A 102 -9.83 29.66 15.69
C ASP A 102 -9.44 28.31 15.08
N CYS A 103 -9.95 27.23 15.69
CA CYS A 103 -9.63 25.86 15.29
C CYS A 103 -9.93 25.58 13.81
N SER A 104 -11.11 25.97 13.32
CA SER A 104 -11.53 25.71 11.95
C SER A 104 -10.79 26.55 10.92
N ALA A 105 -10.49 27.81 11.23
CA ALA A 105 -9.66 28.67 10.39
C ALA A 105 -8.22 28.14 10.31
N PHE A 106 -7.66 27.69 11.43
CA PHE A 106 -6.32 27.10 11.46
C PHE A 106 -6.25 25.87 10.55
N VAL A 107 -7.20 24.95 10.70
CA VAL A 107 -7.29 23.75 9.84
C VAL A 107 -7.46 24.12 8.36
N MET A 108 -8.32 25.09 8.05
CA MET A 108 -8.54 25.60 6.69
C MET A 108 -7.25 26.16 6.08
N LYS A 109 -6.50 26.98 6.81
CA LYS A 109 -5.21 27.55 6.33
C LYS A 109 -4.18 26.45 6.09
N MET A 110 -4.02 25.53 7.03
CA MET A 110 -3.09 24.40 6.93
C MET A 110 -3.42 23.50 5.73
N TYR A 111 -4.70 23.17 5.53
CA TYR A 111 -5.12 22.34 4.41
C TYR A 111 -4.90 23.01 3.06
N ARG A 112 -5.16 24.32 2.96
CA ARG A 112 -4.89 25.09 1.74
C ARG A 112 -3.39 25.15 1.43
N GLN A 113 -2.55 25.39 2.46
CA GLN A 113 -1.10 25.50 2.28
C GLN A 113 -0.41 24.18 1.94
N VAL A 114 -0.82 23.08 2.58
CA VAL A 114 -0.11 21.79 2.46
C VAL A 114 -0.70 20.92 1.36
N PHE A 115 -2.02 20.88 1.26
CA PHE A 115 -2.75 19.93 0.41
C PHE A 115 -3.47 20.62 -0.75
N HIS A 116 -3.40 21.95 -0.86
CA HIS A 116 -4.08 22.73 -1.90
C HIS A 116 -5.59 22.44 -1.95
N ARG A 117 -6.21 22.32 -0.77
CA ARG A 117 -7.64 22.01 -0.60
C ARG A 117 -8.32 23.12 0.19
N ASP A 118 -9.34 23.72 -0.40
CA ASP A 118 -10.19 24.66 0.31
C ASP A 118 -11.22 23.93 1.17
N LEU A 119 -11.34 24.37 2.42
CA LEU A 119 -12.27 23.81 3.39
C LEU A 119 -13.29 24.87 3.80
N PRO A 120 -14.52 24.48 4.14
CA PRO A 120 -15.50 25.36 4.76
C PRO A 120 -14.94 26.04 6.00
N ARG A 121 -15.37 27.29 6.24
CA ARG A 121 -14.90 28.11 7.36
C ARG A 121 -15.19 27.52 8.74
N THR A 122 -16.23 26.69 8.88
CA THR A 122 -16.73 26.21 10.17
C THR A 122 -16.43 24.73 10.41
N THR A 123 -16.25 24.36 11.68
CA THR A 123 -16.07 22.96 12.10
C THR A 123 -17.22 22.06 11.61
N LEU A 124 -18.46 22.55 11.65
CA LEU A 124 -19.64 21.83 11.17
C LEU A 124 -19.68 21.65 9.65
N GLY A 125 -19.07 22.57 8.88
CA GLY A 125 -18.87 22.37 7.45
C GLY A 125 -17.78 21.33 7.19
N GLN A 126 -16.64 21.45 7.87
CA GLN A 126 -15.49 20.55 7.69
C GLN A 126 -15.81 19.10 8.04
N VAL A 127 -16.62 18.85 9.08
CA VAL A 127 -16.96 17.49 9.51
C VAL A 127 -17.83 16.71 8.52
N LYS A 128 -18.47 17.41 7.56
CA LYS A 128 -19.27 16.79 6.48
C LYS A 128 -18.41 16.32 5.31
N LEU A 129 -17.13 16.73 5.26
CA LEU A 129 -16.23 16.37 4.19
C LEU A 129 -15.57 15.01 4.40
N GLY A 130 -15.21 14.39 3.27
CA GLY A 130 -14.42 13.17 3.24
C GLY A 130 -15.10 11.95 3.88
N ARG A 131 -14.33 10.90 4.08
CA ARG A 131 -14.81 9.62 4.63
C ARG A 131 -14.57 9.53 6.13
N ARG A 132 -15.51 8.93 6.87
CA ARG A 132 -15.33 8.64 8.30
C ARG A 132 -14.28 7.54 8.51
N ILE A 133 -13.37 7.74 9.45
CA ILE A 133 -12.28 6.82 9.77
C ILE A 133 -12.43 6.31 11.21
N ARG A 134 -12.14 5.02 11.42
CA ARG A 134 -12.04 4.43 12.78
C ARG A 134 -10.83 5.02 13.49
N ARG A 135 -10.94 5.28 14.80
CA ARG A 135 -9.87 5.93 15.58
C ARG A 135 -8.49 5.26 15.42
N GLY A 136 -8.42 3.93 15.45
CA GLY A 136 -7.17 3.18 15.26
C GLY A 136 -6.61 3.17 13.83
N GLN A 137 -7.35 3.71 12.86
CA GLN A 137 -6.94 3.82 11.45
C GLN A 137 -6.56 5.24 11.05
N ALA A 138 -6.49 6.16 12.03
CA ALA A 138 -6.09 7.54 11.80
C ALA A 138 -4.69 7.60 11.21
N ARG A 139 -4.54 8.43 10.17
CA ARG A 139 -3.27 8.68 9.49
C ARG A 139 -2.97 10.18 9.49
N LEU A 140 -1.69 10.50 9.30
CA LEU A 140 -1.21 11.86 9.14
C LEU A 140 -2.14 12.65 8.20
N GLY A 141 -2.52 13.86 8.60
CA GLY A 141 -3.40 14.73 7.81
C GLY A 141 -4.89 14.53 8.06
N ASP A 142 -5.35 13.41 8.63
CA ASP A 142 -6.77 13.22 8.94
C ASP A 142 -7.29 14.31 9.89
N LEU A 143 -8.55 14.71 9.73
CA LEU A 143 -9.19 15.67 10.63
C LEU A 143 -9.80 14.95 11.82
N VAL A 144 -9.43 15.37 13.03
CA VAL A 144 -10.00 14.90 14.30
C VAL A 144 -11.01 15.92 14.82
N PHE A 145 -12.21 15.46 15.17
CA PHE A 145 -13.31 16.32 15.61
C PHE A 145 -13.72 16.01 17.05
N PHE A 146 -14.16 17.03 17.76
CA PHE A 146 -14.58 16.96 19.15
C PHE A 146 -15.87 17.75 19.40
N LYS A 147 -16.62 17.32 20.41
CA LYS A 147 -17.77 18.05 20.97
C LYS A 147 -17.33 18.60 22.34
N THR A 148 -16.78 19.81 22.39
CA THR A 148 -16.16 20.38 23.61
C THR A 148 -17.15 21.07 24.56
N GLY A 149 -18.42 21.19 24.14
CA GLY A 149 -19.50 21.77 24.91
C GLY A 149 -20.85 21.50 24.22
N ARG A 150 -21.95 22.05 24.77
CA ARG A 150 -23.32 21.84 24.24
C ARG A 150 -23.39 22.13 22.73
N ASN A 151 -22.95 23.32 22.35
CA ASN A 151 -22.92 23.78 20.95
C ASN A 151 -21.50 24.00 20.41
N GLU A 152 -20.47 23.71 21.21
CA GLU A 152 -19.09 23.91 20.80
C GLU A 152 -18.53 22.69 20.09
N ARG A 153 -17.86 22.95 18.96
CA ARG A 153 -17.21 21.93 18.14
C ARG A 153 -15.79 22.36 17.89
N HIS A 154 -14.88 21.40 18.01
CA HIS A 154 -13.46 21.64 17.79
C HIS A 154 -12.91 20.68 16.73
N VAL A 155 -11.86 21.12 16.04
CA VAL A 155 -11.19 20.36 14.98
C VAL A 155 -9.69 20.53 15.05
N GLY A 156 -8.96 19.48 14.70
CA GLY A 156 -7.51 19.51 14.52
C GLY A 156 -7.04 18.54 13.43
N ILE A 157 -5.75 18.59 13.11
CA ILE A 157 -5.11 17.73 12.10
C ILE A 157 -4.28 16.69 12.82
N TYR A 158 -4.61 15.41 12.60
CA TYR A 158 -3.89 14.27 13.15
C TYR A 158 -2.47 14.17 12.60
N LEU A 159 -1.53 13.83 13.47
CA LEU A 159 -0.13 13.65 13.17
C LEU A 159 0.26 12.16 13.22
N SER A 160 0.41 11.63 14.42
CA SER A 160 0.82 10.25 14.70
C SER A 160 0.63 9.97 16.19
N ASN A 161 0.45 8.71 16.59
CA ASN A 161 0.46 8.30 18.01
C ASN A 161 -0.53 9.08 18.91
N GLY A 162 -1.68 9.47 18.35
CA GLY A 162 -2.66 10.28 19.07
C GLY A 162 -2.37 11.79 19.05
N ASP A 163 -1.21 12.24 18.57
CA ASP A 163 -0.93 13.67 18.45
C ASP A 163 -1.75 14.32 17.33
N PHE A 164 -2.19 15.54 17.58
CA PHE A 164 -2.85 16.37 16.59
C PHE A 164 -2.56 17.84 16.86
N MET A 165 -2.39 18.63 15.79
CA MET A 165 -2.27 20.08 15.89
C MET A 165 -3.65 20.73 15.81
N ASN A 166 -3.83 21.82 16.55
CA ASN A 166 -5.09 22.56 16.60
C ASN A 166 -4.84 24.01 17.04
N SER A 167 -5.90 24.83 17.07
CA SER A 167 -5.94 26.09 17.81
C SER A 167 -7.02 26.01 18.90
N ALA A 168 -6.63 25.85 20.16
CA ALA A 168 -7.53 25.71 21.31
C ALA A 168 -7.58 26.98 22.16
N SER A 169 -8.73 27.27 22.77
CA SER A 169 -8.94 28.47 23.61
C SER A 169 -7.90 28.64 24.72
N SER A 170 -7.38 27.54 25.27
CA SER A 170 -6.42 27.57 26.37
C SER A 170 -4.97 27.80 25.96
N ARG A 171 -4.56 27.44 24.74
CA ARG A 171 -3.14 27.41 24.34
C ARG A 171 -2.85 27.97 22.94
N GLY A 172 -3.88 28.45 22.24
CA GLY A 172 -3.77 28.84 20.83
C GLY A 172 -3.31 27.67 19.96
N VAL A 173 -2.54 28.01 18.92
CA VAL A 173 -1.98 27.02 17.98
C VAL A 173 -0.92 26.16 18.67
N SER A 174 -1.25 24.89 18.91
CA SER A 174 -0.43 23.94 19.65
C SER A 174 -0.65 22.50 19.19
N ILE A 175 0.18 21.58 19.69
CA ILE A 175 -0.02 20.13 19.53
C ILE A 175 -0.64 19.61 20.83
N SER A 176 -1.69 18.82 20.68
CA SER A 176 -2.39 18.12 21.75
C SER A 176 -2.42 16.63 21.46
N ASN A 177 -2.82 15.82 22.46
CA ASN A 177 -2.86 14.37 22.32
C ASN A 177 -4.24 13.79 22.65
N LEU A 178 -4.74 12.87 21.81
CA LEU A 178 -6.04 12.21 21.92
C LEU A 178 -6.20 11.33 23.18
N HIS A 179 -5.10 10.96 23.83
CA HIS A 179 -5.09 10.18 25.06
C HIS A 179 -5.23 11.04 26.32
N HIS A 180 -5.02 12.35 26.21
CA HIS A 180 -5.28 13.28 27.31
C HIS A 180 -6.77 13.25 27.71
N ILE A 181 -7.05 13.27 29.02
CA ILE A 181 -8.39 13.05 29.59
C ILE A 181 -9.48 13.91 28.94
N PHE A 182 -9.19 15.21 28.76
CA PHE A 182 -10.10 16.15 28.11
C PHE A 182 -10.42 15.75 26.67
N TRP A 183 -9.40 15.50 25.83
CA TRP A 183 -9.60 15.18 24.41
C TRP A 183 -10.23 13.80 24.22
N LYS A 184 -9.88 12.84 25.09
CA LYS A 184 -10.48 11.51 25.11
C LYS A 184 -11.98 11.58 25.40
N ARG A 185 -12.40 12.38 26.40
CA ARG A 185 -13.81 12.56 26.78
C ARG A 185 -14.65 13.25 25.69
N HIS A 186 -14.07 14.21 24.98
CA HIS A 186 -14.79 15.02 23.99
C HIS A 186 -14.66 14.51 22.55
N PHE A 187 -13.94 13.41 22.31
CA PHE A 187 -13.74 12.86 20.98
C PHE A 187 -15.06 12.55 20.28
N TRP A 188 -15.19 12.98 19.02
CA TRP A 188 -16.40 12.75 18.22
C TRP A 188 -16.16 11.79 17.06
N GLN A 189 -15.29 12.16 16.11
CA GLN A 189 -15.00 11.34 14.93
C GLN A 189 -13.74 11.81 14.21
N ILE A 190 -13.30 11.01 13.23
CA ILE A 190 -12.19 11.33 12.34
C ILE A 190 -12.68 11.32 10.89
N ARG A 191 -12.23 12.29 10.08
CA ARG A 191 -12.49 12.34 8.64
C ARG A 191 -11.19 12.35 7.84
N ARG A 192 -11.14 11.55 6.78
CA ARG A 192 -10.05 11.57 5.78
C ARG A 192 -10.52 12.25 4.53
N LEU A 193 -9.82 13.32 4.16
CA LEU A 193 -10.09 14.11 2.97
C LEU A 193 -9.02 13.88 1.88
N VAL A 194 -7.82 13.46 2.28
CA VAL A 194 -6.69 13.21 1.38
C VAL A 194 -6.03 11.88 1.71
N THR A 195 -5.49 11.23 0.69
CA THR A 195 -4.61 10.06 0.84
C THR A 195 -3.18 10.53 0.60
N ILE A 196 -2.29 10.17 1.51
CA ILE A 196 -0.85 10.46 1.51
C ILE A 196 -0.12 9.13 1.37
#